data_AF-A0A7C5BRC1-F1
#
_entry.id   AF-A0A7C5BRC1-F1
#
_cell.length_a   1.000
_cell.length_b   1.000
_cell.length_c   1.000
_cell.angle_alpha   90.00
_cell.angle_beta   90.00
_cell.angle_gamma   90.00
#
_symmetry.space_group_name_H-M   'P 1'
#
loop_
_entity.id
_entity.type
_entity.pdbx_description
1 polymer ?
#
loop_
_entity_poly.entity_id
_entity_poly.type
_entity_poly.pdbx_seq_one_letter_code
_entity_poly.pdbx_strand_id
1 'polypeptide(L)'
;MAYLEILTKNALRASIQPDSKLRLEPDWLITDDIRRLVREHREELVTEIMASQGSADPSAEVVPDYHILWVAIDLDSFEEHDPRFGYELDCEPVYRMLDASYYAWLRHRMENARKSHETGRLDDATFDTLRARFNVIHNWAIRYIGHDALRQAVRTTNVKSYAPPSEQTFAAYRKTWDDAWNAHQLQQALSSNSTAQSDHAHRLEHALATRGYAGIRSSIIEDIVVFVREDSVVVPAKWADKVKFTMDELKLMIGSSPEAVKQIHEVKRVFGGKVVPADDDPFGATTAKPLSIIDGQNTLFTAATGTK
;
A
#
# COMPACT_ATOMS: atom_id res chain seq x y z
N MET A 1 17.21 25.84 4.82
CA MET A 1 17.78 24.50 4.58
C MET A 1 16.77 23.73 3.77
N ALA A 2 17.18 22.93 2.77
CA ALA A 2 16.23 22.13 2.01
C ALA A 2 15.88 20.86 2.80
N TYR A 3 14.73 20.82 3.45
CA TYR A 3 14.29 19.65 4.22
C TYR A 3 14.06 18.43 3.32
N LEU A 4 13.69 18.68 2.06
CA LEU A 4 13.57 17.64 1.04
C LEU A 4 14.90 16.91 0.81
N GLU A 5 16.03 17.64 0.82
CA GLU A 5 17.37 17.06 0.66
C GLU A 5 17.72 16.13 1.83
N ILE A 6 17.26 16.46 3.05
CA ILE A 6 17.45 15.61 4.23
C ILE A 6 16.67 14.30 4.07
N LEU A 7 15.43 14.35 3.58
CA LEU A 7 14.64 13.15 3.32
C LEU A 7 15.32 12.28 2.25
N THR A 8 15.73 12.87 1.12
CA THR A 8 16.42 12.15 0.04
C THR A 8 17.72 11.49 0.52
N LYS A 9 18.51 12.17 1.37
CA LYS A 9 19.74 11.60 1.97
C LYS A 9 19.46 10.38 2.86
N ASN A 10 18.27 10.28 3.43
CA ASN A 10 17.83 9.15 4.24
C ASN A 10 17.05 8.10 3.41
N ALA A 11 17.15 8.17 2.08
CA ALA A 11 16.39 7.31 1.16
C ALA A 11 14.87 7.41 1.34
N LEU A 12 14.39 8.57 1.82
CA LEU A 12 12.98 8.89 1.99
C LEU A 12 12.53 9.87 0.91
N ARG A 13 11.40 9.54 0.30
CA ARG A 13 10.64 10.37 -0.63
C ARG A 13 9.51 11.04 0.10
N ALA A 14 9.12 12.20 -0.38
CA ALA A 14 8.02 12.98 0.08
C ALA A 14 7.15 13.37 -1.12
N SER A 15 5.86 13.12 -1.03
CA SER A 15 4.88 13.56 -2.02
C SER A 15 3.69 14.20 -1.35
N ILE A 16 2.99 15.08 -2.06
CA ILE A 16 1.72 15.65 -1.61
C ILE A 16 0.61 14.92 -2.36
N GLN A 17 -0.21 14.20 -1.62
CA GLN A 17 -1.38 13.51 -2.13
C GLN A 17 -2.46 14.52 -2.57
N PRO A 18 -3.43 14.12 -3.42
CA PRO A 18 -4.53 14.99 -3.86
C PRO A 18 -5.37 15.58 -2.70
N ASP A 19 -5.36 14.93 -1.53
CA ASP A 19 -6.03 15.42 -0.32
C ASP A 19 -5.14 16.37 0.52
N SER A 20 -4.05 16.88 -0.06
CA SER A 20 -3.06 17.75 0.57
C SER A 20 -2.30 17.13 1.75
N LYS A 21 -2.32 15.79 1.89
CA LYS A 21 -1.49 15.08 2.88
C LYS A 21 -0.08 14.86 2.33
N LEU A 22 0.90 14.98 3.22
CA LEU A 22 2.28 14.62 2.92
C LEU A 22 2.44 13.11 3.13
N ARG A 23 2.83 12.39 2.09
CA ARG A 23 3.20 10.97 2.15
C ARG A 23 4.72 10.87 2.14
N LEU A 24 5.25 9.97 2.96
CA LEU A 24 6.67 9.65 2.97
C LEU A 24 6.88 8.19 2.59
N GLU A 25 7.89 7.89 1.78
CA GLU A 25 8.21 6.53 1.37
C GLU A 25 9.71 6.23 1.33
N PRO A 26 10.16 5.03 1.72
CA PRO A 26 9.35 3.98 2.31
C PRO A 26 9.05 4.27 3.79
N ASP A 27 7.86 3.85 4.23
CA ASP A 27 7.33 4.10 5.57
C ASP A 27 8.16 3.51 6.72
N TRP A 28 8.81 2.36 6.49
CA TRP A 28 9.66 1.69 7.46
C TRP A 28 11.04 2.35 7.68
N LEU A 29 11.47 3.24 6.77
CA LEU A 29 12.65 4.10 7.00
C LEU A 29 12.31 5.36 7.80
N ILE A 30 11.03 5.60 8.09
CA ILE A 30 10.59 6.75 8.88
C ILE A 30 10.86 6.50 10.38
N THR A 31 12.03 6.94 10.82
CA THR A 31 12.39 6.96 12.25
C THR A 31 11.63 8.05 13.01
N ASP A 32 11.64 8.00 14.35
CA ASP A 32 11.01 9.05 15.17
C ASP A 32 11.63 10.44 14.98
N ASP A 33 12.92 10.50 14.62
CA ASP A 33 13.58 11.75 14.26
C ASP A 33 13.05 12.31 12.93
N ILE A 34 12.82 11.44 11.93
CA ILE A 34 12.19 11.84 10.67
C ILE A 34 10.74 12.27 10.90
N ARG A 35 9.96 11.55 11.72
CA ARG A 35 8.58 11.94 12.08
C ARG A 35 8.54 13.31 12.74
N ARG A 36 9.53 13.62 13.58
CA ARG A 36 9.65 14.91 14.26
C ARG A 36 10.00 16.02 13.27
N LEU A 37 11.03 15.81 12.44
CA LEU A 37 11.45 16.74 11.39
C LEU A 37 10.30 17.11 10.47
N VAL A 38 9.54 16.11 10.01
CA VAL A 38 8.42 16.32 9.08
C VAL A 38 7.26 17.07 9.74
N ARG A 39 7.04 16.86 11.03
CA ARG A 39 6.00 17.54 11.80
C ARG A 39 6.36 19.00 12.05
N GLU A 40 7.61 19.26 12.41
CA GLU A 40 8.12 20.59 12.73
C GLU A 40 8.29 21.47 11.49
N HIS A 41 8.58 20.86 10.33
CA HIS A 41 8.89 21.58 9.09
C HIS A 41 7.97 21.22 7.91
N ARG A 42 6.70 20.91 8.22
CA ARG A 42 5.72 20.46 7.22
C ARG A 42 5.47 21.51 6.14
N GLU A 43 5.34 22.77 6.53
CA GLU A 43 4.99 23.86 5.61
C GLU A 43 6.15 24.17 4.65
N GLU A 44 7.38 24.15 5.15
CA GLU A 44 8.59 24.30 4.34
C GLU A 44 8.74 23.13 3.37
N LEU A 45 8.55 21.89 3.83
CA LEU A 45 8.58 20.69 2.98
C LEU A 45 7.55 20.77 1.84
N VAL A 46 6.31 21.14 2.15
CA VAL A 46 5.26 21.30 1.14
C VAL A 46 5.65 22.38 0.13
N THR A 47 6.21 23.50 0.59
CA THR A 47 6.67 24.59 -0.28
C THR A 47 7.81 24.14 -1.20
N GLU A 48 8.78 23.40 -0.67
CA GLU A 48 9.90 22.83 -1.45
C GLU A 48 9.42 21.81 -2.50
N ILE A 49 8.45 20.96 -2.15
CA ILE A 49 7.86 19.98 -3.07
C ILE A 49 7.09 20.68 -4.21
N MET A 50 6.29 21.70 -3.87
CA MET A 50 5.57 22.48 -4.89
C MET A 50 6.51 23.29 -5.78
N ALA A 51 7.61 23.82 -5.22
CA ALA A 51 8.60 24.59 -5.97
C ALA A 51 9.49 23.72 -6.89
N SER A 52 9.55 22.41 -6.65
CA SER A 52 10.32 21.46 -7.47
C SER A 52 9.51 20.83 -8.62
N GLN A 53 8.26 21.26 -8.84
CA GLN A 53 7.42 20.78 -9.94
C GLN A 53 7.50 21.63 -11.21
N GLY A 54 7.38 20.96 -12.37
CA GLY A 54 7.23 21.58 -13.70
C GLY A 54 5.81 21.59 -14.27
N SER A 55 4.80 21.00 -13.59
CA SER A 55 3.43 20.87 -14.12
C SER A 55 2.36 20.99 -13.03
N ALA A 56 1.30 21.76 -13.29
CA ALA A 56 0.26 22.16 -12.35
C ALA A 56 -1.07 21.43 -12.58
N ASP A 57 -1.11 20.11 -12.43
CA ASP A 57 -2.39 19.39 -12.33
C ASP A 57 -2.81 19.25 -10.86
N PRO A 58 -3.84 19.98 -10.38
CA PRO A 58 -4.26 19.96 -8.98
C PRO A 58 -4.95 18.65 -8.55
N SER A 59 -5.21 17.73 -9.49
CA SER A 59 -5.84 16.43 -9.22
C SER A 59 -4.84 15.27 -9.13
N ALA A 60 -3.58 15.51 -9.46
CA ALA A 60 -2.52 14.52 -9.43
C ALA A 60 -1.70 14.60 -8.12
N GLU A 61 -1.09 13.49 -7.73
CA GLU A 61 -0.08 13.47 -6.67
C GLU A 61 1.09 14.37 -7.07
N VAL A 62 1.40 15.36 -6.23
CA VAL A 62 2.53 16.27 -6.45
C VAL A 62 3.77 15.58 -5.91
N VAL A 63 4.63 15.12 -6.81
CA VAL A 63 5.90 14.51 -6.45
C VAL A 63 7.06 15.40 -6.95
N PRO A 64 8.07 15.67 -6.10
CA PRO A 64 9.30 16.34 -6.54
C PRO A 64 9.94 15.64 -7.74
N ASP A 65 10.69 16.41 -8.52
CA ASP A 65 11.57 15.86 -9.55
C ASP A 65 12.71 15.07 -8.89
N TYR A 66 12.48 13.77 -8.69
CA TYR A 66 13.45 12.88 -8.11
C TYR A 66 14.37 12.34 -9.20
N HIS A 67 15.65 12.61 -9.07
CA HIS A 67 16.65 11.83 -9.78
C HIS A 67 16.92 10.57 -8.96
N ILE A 68 16.56 9.41 -9.51
CA ILE A 68 16.79 8.10 -8.89
C ILE A 68 17.73 7.31 -9.79
N LEU A 69 18.82 6.78 -9.23
CA LEU A 69 19.67 5.81 -9.93
C LEU A 69 19.39 4.42 -9.38
N TRP A 70 18.92 3.53 -10.26
CA TRP A 70 18.79 2.11 -9.98
C TRP A 70 20.12 1.44 -10.28
N VAL A 71 20.64 0.67 -9.33
CA VAL A 71 21.95 0.03 -9.46
C VAL A 71 21.85 -1.44 -9.07
N ALA A 72 22.34 -2.31 -9.95
CA ALA A 72 22.52 -3.72 -9.69
C ALA A 72 23.92 -4.02 -9.15
N ILE A 73 24.11 -5.23 -8.58
CA ILE A 73 25.39 -5.64 -7.99
C ILE A 73 26.54 -5.75 -9.00
N ASP A 74 26.23 -5.92 -10.29
CA ASP A 74 27.18 -5.97 -11.40
C ASP A 74 27.47 -4.58 -12.01
N LEU A 75 27.01 -3.54 -11.32
CA LEU A 75 27.15 -2.12 -11.68
C LEU A 75 26.37 -1.73 -12.93
N ASP A 76 25.45 -2.56 -13.42
CA ASP A 76 24.47 -2.08 -14.36
C ASP A 76 23.56 -1.05 -13.68
N SER A 77 23.25 0.03 -14.40
CA SER A 77 22.50 1.14 -13.81
C SER A 77 21.73 1.94 -14.84
N PHE A 78 20.61 2.49 -14.40
CA PHE A 78 19.78 3.40 -15.19
C PHE A 78 19.15 4.46 -14.30
N GLU A 79 18.92 5.65 -14.86
CA GLU A 79 18.19 6.73 -14.20
C GLU A 79 16.69 6.56 -14.42
N GLU A 80 15.91 6.82 -13.38
CA GLU A 80 14.46 6.87 -13.43
C GLU A 80 14.00 8.12 -12.67
N HIS A 81 12.88 8.68 -13.11
CA HIS A 81 12.28 9.88 -12.53
C HIS A 81 10.90 9.59 -11.93
N ASP A 82 10.34 8.41 -12.24
CA ASP A 82 9.14 7.93 -11.59
C ASP A 82 9.42 7.51 -10.13
N PRO A 83 8.86 8.21 -9.15
CA PRO A 83 9.10 7.96 -7.75
C PRO A 83 8.26 6.80 -7.18
N ARG A 84 7.40 6.16 -8.00
CA ARG A 84 6.53 5.06 -7.55
C ARG A 84 7.24 3.72 -7.42
N PHE A 85 8.43 3.59 -7.98
CA PHE A 85 9.25 2.39 -7.82
C PHE A 85 9.70 2.25 -6.35
N GLY A 86 9.81 1.05 -5.78
CA GLY A 86 10.09 0.85 -4.35
C GLY A 86 11.52 1.21 -3.91
N TYR A 87 12.09 0.43 -2.98
CA TYR A 87 13.54 0.49 -2.67
C TYR A 87 14.36 -0.47 -3.56
N GLU A 88 13.73 -1.55 -4.02
CA GLU A 88 14.30 -2.56 -4.91
C GLU A 88 13.32 -2.93 -6.03
N LEU A 89 13.85 -3.37 -7.17
CA LEU A 89 13.11 -3.87 -8.33
C LEU A 89 13.34 -5.37 -8.52
N ASP A 90 12.25 -6.12 -8.60
CA ASP A 90 12.21 -7.57 -8.82
C ASP A 90 12.40 -7.92 -10.30
N CYS A 91 13.60 -7.66 -10.80
CA CYS A 91 14.04 -8.09 -12.11
C CYS A 91 15.39 -8.81 -12.00
N GLU A 92 15.87 -9.35 -13.11
CA GLU A 92 17.17 -10.01 -13.17
C GLU A 92 18.14 -9.14 -14.00
N PRO A 93 19.21 -8.59 -13.39
CA PRO A 93 19.56 -8.63 -11.96
C PRO A 93 18.65 -7.75 -11.10
N VAL A 94 18.62 -7.98 -9.79
CA VAL A 94 17.85 -7.13 -8.85
C VAL A 94 18.53 -5.76 -8.74
N TYR A 95 17.77 -4.70 -8.97
CA TYR A 95 18.25 -3.32 -8.81
C TYR A 95 17.80 -2.76 -7.47
N ARG A 96 18.66 -1.96 -6.84
CA ARG A 96 18.32 -1.18 -5.65
C ARG A 96 18.53 0.30 -5.94
N MET A 97 17.68 1.13 -5.35
CA MET A 97 17.86 2.57 -5.37
C MET A 97 19.20 2.94 -4.75
N LEU A 98 20.00 3.75 -5.44
CA LEU A 98 21.28 4.20 -4.91
C LEU A 98 21.09 5.20 -3.78
N ASP A 99 21.40 4.76 -2.56
CA ASP A 99 21.58 5.62 -1.40
C ASP A 99 23.07 5.69 -0.99
N ALA A 100 23.38 6.55 -0.02
CA ALA A 100 24.76 6.76 0.43
C ALA A 100 25.40 5.50 1.04
N SER A 101 24.61 4.66 1.72
CA SER A 101 25.08 3.41 2.34
C SER A 101 25.36 2.34 1.29
N TYR A 102 24.46 2.20 0.30
CA TYR A 102 24.65 1.30 -0.83
C TYR A 102 25.87 1.71 -1.65
N TYR A 103 26.03 3.01 -1.92
CA TYR A 103 27.24 3.54 -2.55
C TYR A 103 28.50 3.19 -1.77
N ALA A 104 28.51 3.34 -0.45
CA ALA A 104 29.67 2.99 0.39
C ALA A 104 30.04 1.50 0.26
N TRP A 105 29.03 0.63 0.19
CA TRP A 105 29.22 -0.80 -0.06
C TRP A 105 29.79 -1.07 -1.47
N LEU A 106 29.23 -0.46 -2.52
CA LEU A 106 29.72 -0.59 -3.89
C LEU A 106 31.18 -0.11 -4.01
N ARG A 107 31.51 1.02 -3.38
CA ARG A 107 32.87 1.55 -3.33
C ARG A 107 33.84 0.56 -2.68
N HIS A 108 33.44 -0.10 -1.60
CA HIS A 108 34.25 -1.16 -0.97
C HIS A 108 34.45 -2.36 -1.89
N ARG A 109 33.42 -2.76 -2.66
CA ARG A 109 33.54 -3.83 -3.68
C ARG A 109 34.51 -3.46 -4.79
N MET A 110 34.45 -2.24 -5.30
CA MET A 110 35.41 -1.76 -6.31
C MET A 110 36.85 -1.69 -5.80
N GLU A 111 37.03 -1.34 -4.53
CA GLU A 111 38.35 -1.37 -3.90
C GLU A 111 38.92 -2.80 -3.79
N ASN A 112 38.07 -3.80 -3.55
CA ASN A 112 38.48 -5.20 -3.59
C ASN A 112 38.78 -5.67 -5.03
N ALA A 113 37.99 -5.24 -6.02
CA ALA A 113 38.25 -5.51 -7.44
C ALA A 113 39.61 -4.93 -7.88
N ARG A 114 39.93 -3.70 -7.45
CA ARG A 114 41.24 -3.06 -7.69
C ARG A 114 42.39 -3.89 -7.11
N LYS A 115 42.28 -4.36 -5.87
CA LYS A 115 43.30 -5.24 -5.27
C LYS A 115 43.45 -6.58 -6.00
N SER A 116 42.35 -7.15 -6.47
CA SER A 116 42.39 -8.39 -7.28
C SER A 116 43.06 -8.17 -8.63
N HIS A 117 42.83 -7.01 -9.26
CA HIS A 117 43.52 -6.59 -10.48
C HIS A 117 45.03 -6.39 -10.25
N GLU A 118 45.41 -5.68 -9.19
CA GLU A 118 46.82 -5.48 -8.82
C GLU A 118 47.58 -6.79 -8.53
N THR A 119 46.87 -7.82 -8.08
CA THR A 119 47.43 -9.16 -7.83
C THR A 119 47.34 -10.09 -9.04
N GLY A 120 46.87 -9.61 -10.19
CA GLY A 120 46.75 -10.36 -11.45
C GLY A 120 45.63 -11.41 -11.45
N ARG A 121 44.73 -11.40 -10.46
CA ARG A 121 43.56 -12.31 -10.39
C ARG A 121 42.37 -11.84 -11.21
N LEU A 122 42.37 -10.57 -11.59
CA LEU A 122 41.37 -9.94 -12.46
C LEU A 122 42.13 -9.35 -13.64
N ASP A 123 41.68 -9.64 -14.86
CA ASP A 123 42.30 -9.10 -16.07
C ASP A 123 41.95 -7.62 -16.30
N ASP A 124 42.76 -6.94 -17.10
CA ASP A 124 42.62 -5.52 -17.41
C ASP A 124 41.25 -5.19 -18.02
N ALA A 125 40.76 -5.99 -18.96
CA ALA A 125 39.52 -5.72 -19.68
C ALA A 125 38.29 -5.80 -18.76
N THR A 126 38.26 -6.82 -17.89
CA THR A 126 37.21 -6.95 -16.88
C THR A 126 37.26 -5.81 -15.87
N PHE A 127 38.45 -5.46 -15.37
CA PHE A 127 38.61 -4.36 -14.42
C PHE A 127 38.20 -3.00 -15.02
N ASP A 128 38.59 -2.73 -16.26
CA ASP A 128 38.25 -1.50 -16.97
C ASP A 128 36.75 -1.34 -17.19
N THR A 129 36.06 -2.45 -17.51
CA THR A 129 34.59 -2.46 -17.65
C THR A 129 33.92 -2.12 -16.31
N LEU A 130 34.33 -2.75 -15.21
CA LEU A 130 33.81 -2.44 -13.88
C LEU A 130 34.09 -0.99 -13.48
N ARG A 131 35.30 -0.48 -13.76
CA ARG A 131 35.70 0.89 -13.48
C ARG A 131 34.84 1.89 -14.26
N ALA A 132 34.60 1.64 -15.55
CA ALA A 132 33.75 2.51 -16.38
C ALA A 132 32.32 2.58 -15.84
N ARG A 133 31.71 1.44 -15.51
CA ARG A 133 30.35 1.38 -14.92
C ARG A 133 30.30 2.08 -13.56
N PHE A 134 31.26 1.81 -12.69
CA PHE A 134 31.33 2.47 -11.39
C PHE A 134 31.46 4.00 -11.50
N ASN A 135 32.21 4.50 -12.49
CA ASN A 135 32.38 5.94 -12.67
C ASN A 135 31.06 6.65 -13.01
N VAL A 136 30.15 6.00 -13.74
CA VAL A 136 28.80 6.51 -14.00
C VAL A 136 28.05 6.69 -12.68
N ILE A 137 28.00 5.63 -11.88
CA ILE A 137 27.37 5.61 -10.55
C ILE A 137 28.02 6.66 -9.62
N HIS A 138 29.35 6.77 -9.63
CA HIS A 138 30.10 7.70 -8.80
C HIS A 138 29.80 9.16 -9.12
N ASN A 139 29.79 9.51 -10.43
CA ASN A 139 29.49 10.86 -10.87
C ASN A 139 28.06 11.25 -10.52
N TRP A 140 27.12 10.32 -10.71
CA TRP A 140 25.73 10.51 -10.31
C TRP A 140 25.61 10.73 -8.79
N ALA A 141 26.26 9.88 -8.00
CA ALA A 141 26.22 9.97 -6.54
C ALA A 141 26.79 11.29 -6.03
N ILE A 142 27.91 11.77 -6.59
CA ILE A 142 28.47 13.08 -6.25
C ILE A 142 27.46 14.19 -6.55
N ARG A 143 26.82 14.14 -7.72
CA ARG A 143 25.90 15.17 -8.20
C ARG A 143 24.62 15.26 -7.37
N TYR A 144 24.02 14.12 -7.02
CA TYR A 144 22.66 14.09 -6.45
C TYR A 144 22.60 13.68 -4.97
N ILE A 145 23.54 12.89 -4.45
CA ILE A 145 23.62 12.56 -3.01
C ILE A 145 24.52 13.57 -2.27
N GLY A 146 25.57 14.04 -2.95
CA GLY A 146 26.49 15.05 -2.44
C GLY A 146 27.73 14.46 -1.77
N HIS A 147 28.87 15.09 -1.99
CA HIS A 147 30.18 14.57 -1.63
C HIS A 147 30.35 14.30 -0.12
N ASP A 148 29.84 15.18 0.75
CA ASP A 148 30.00 15.03 2.20
C ASP A 148 29.16 13.88 2.77
N ALA A 149 27.96 13.66 2.24
CA ALA A 149 27.11 12.53 2.62
C ALA A 149 27.76 11.20 2.24
N LEU A 150 28.34 11.11 1.03
CA LEU A 150 29.09 9.93 0.59
C LEU A 150 30.32 9.69 1.46
N ARG A 151 31.09 10.75 1.78
CA ARG A 151 32.28 10.63 2.64
C ARG A 151 31.91 10.13 4.03
N GLN A 152 30.81 10.63 4.58
CA GLN A 152 30.31 10.18 5.88
C GLN A 152 29.88 8.71 5.81
N ALA A 153 29.09 8.34 4.81
CA ALA A 153 28.61 6.96 4.64
C ALA A 153 29.77 5.97 4.48
N VAL A 154 30.84 6.32 3.75
CA VAL A 154 32.04 5.48 3.64
C VAL A 154 32.72 5.25 4.99
N ARG A 155 32.60 6.17 5.95
CA ARG A 155 33.18 6.03 7.30
C ARG A 155 32.29 5.23 8.25
N THR A 156 30.97 5.38 8.12
CA THR A 156 30.01 4.85 9.10
C THR A 156 29.35 3.54 8.68
N THR A 157 29.27 3.26 7.38
CA THR A 157 28.60 2.06 6.87
C THR A 157 29.41 0.81 7.23
N ASN A 158 28.80 -0.12 7.96
CA ASN A 158 29.38 -1.43 8.18
C ASN A 158 29.18 -2.30 6.93
N VAL A 159 30.15 -2.23 6.01
CA VAL A 159 30.11 -2.97 4.74
C VAL A 159 30.06 -4.49 4.88
N LYS A 160 30.47 -5.05 6.04
CA LYS A 160 30.43 -6.50 6.29
C LYS A 160 29.04 -7.00 6.62
N SER A 161 28.24 -6.18 7.29
CA SER A 161 26.86 -6.52 7.66
C SER A 161 25.83 -5.97 6.66
N TYR A 162 26.27 -5.23 5.63
CA TYR A 162 25.38 -4.68 4.62
C TYR A 162 24.84 -5.80 3.71
N ALA A 163 23.52 -5.92 3.62
CA ALA A 163 22.84 -6.88 2.76
C ALA A 163 22.67 -6.29 1.35
N PRO A 164 23.33 -6.81 0.31
CA PRO A 164 23.22 -6.28 -1.06
C PRO A 164 21.90 -6.64 -1.74
N PRO A 165 21.53 -5.96 -2.85
CA PRO A 165 20.36 -6.35 -3.62
C PRO A 165 20.46 -7.80 -4.11
N SER A 166 19.38 -8.53 -3.87
CA SER A 166 19.19 -9.94 -4.21
C SER A 166 17.71 -10.28 -4.15
N GLU A 167 17.32 -11.42 -4.73
CA GLU A 167 15.94 -11.92 -4.62
C GLU A 167 15.53 -12.13 -3.15
N GLN A 168 16.46 -12.56 -2.30
CA GLN A 168 16.22 -12.74 -0.86
C GLN A 168 16.00 -11.42 -0.12
N THR A 169 16.80 -10.38 -0.42
CA THR A 169 16.58 -9.06 0.19
C THR A 169 15.31 -8.43 -0.34
N PHE A 170 14.98 -8.66 -1.60
CA PHE A 170 13.73 -8.19 -2.19
C PHE A 170 12.53 -8.87 -1.54
N ALA A 171 12.55 -10.20 -1.37
CA ALA A 171 11.51 -10.95 -0.68
C ALA A 171 11.37 -10.54 0.79
N ALA A 172 12.49 -10.28 1.48
CA ALA A 172 12.47 -9.78 2.85
C ALA A 172 11.88 -8.37 2.93
N TYR A 173 12.29 -7.46 2.03
CA TYR A 173 11.74 -6.11 1.89
C TYR A 173 10.25 -6.13 1.59
N ARG A 174 9.84 -6.95 0.61
CA ARG A 174 8.44 -7.12 0.21
C ARG A 174 7.59 -7.69 1.34
N LYS A 175 8.12 -8.67 2.09
CA LYS A 175 7.45 -9.20 3.28
C LYS A 175 7.28 -8.14 4.36
N THR A 176 8.32 -7.35 4.67
CA THR A 176 8.18 -6.25 5.63
C THR A 176 7.17 -5.20 5.17
N TRP A 177 7.08 -4.96 3.86
CA TRP A 177 6.09 -4.06 3.28
C TRP A 177 4.67 -4.62 3.36
N ASP A 178 4.47 -5.90 3.03
CA ASP A 178 3.20 -6.60 3.18
C ASP A 178 2.76 -6.60 4.65
N ASP A 179 3.67 -6.85 5.59
CA ASP A 179 3.40 -6.85 7.04
C ASP A 179 3.05 -5.43 7.56
N ALA A 180 3.78 -4.39 7.12
CA ALA A 180 3.50 -3.00 7.48
C ALA A 180 2.18 -2.50 6.90
N TRP A 181 1.90 -2.87 5.64
CA TRP A 181 0.63 -2.58 4.98
C TRP A 181 -0.54 -3.26 5.68
N ASN A 182 -0.40 -4.54 6.05
CA ASN A 182 -1.40 -5.29 6.81
C ASN A 182 -1.64 -4.67 8.21
N ALA A 183 -0.57 -4.22 8.90
CA ALA A 183 -0.68 -3.56 10.19
C ALA A 183 -1.36 -2.18 10.09
N HIS A 184 -1.06 -1.42 9.04
CA HIS A 184 -1.72 -0.15 8.75
C HIS A 184 -3.19 -0.34 8.40
N GLN A 185 -3.54 -1.35 7.60
CA GLN A 185 -4.93 -1.73 7.34
C GLN A 185 -5.67 -2.13 8.63
N LEU A 186 -5.01 -2.86 9.52
CA LEU A 186 -5.57 -3.24 10.82
C LEU A 186 -5.78 -2.01 11.73
N GLN A 187 -4.83 -1.07 11.78
CA GLN A 187 -4.97 0.19 12.51
C GLN A 187 -6.06 1.10 11.93
N GLN A 188 -6.17 1.16 10.60
CA GLN A 188 -7.27 1.86 9.95
C GLN A 188 -8.60 1.19 10.27
N ALA A 189 -8.69 -0.14 10.25
CA ALA A 189 -9.90 -0.89 10.63
C ALA A 189 -10.31 -0.62 12.10
N LEU A 190 -9.33 -0.60 13.02
CA LEU A 190 -9.53 -0.27 14.43
C LEU A 190 -9.96 1.19 14.65
N SER A 191 -9.45 2.13 13.84
CA SER A 191 -9.79 3.56 13.91
C SER A 191 -11.13 3.88 13.22
N SER A 192 -11.47 3.17 12.14
CA SER A 192 -12.72 3.34 11.40
C SER A 192 -13.95 2.79 12.13
N ASN A 193 -13.77 1.86 13.09
CA ASN A 193 -14.88 1.31 13.87
C ASN A 193 -15.52 2.30 14.85
N SER A 194 -14.89 3.45 15.16
CA SER A 194 -15.44 4.42 16.12
C SER A 194 -16.18 5.60 15.46
N THR A 195 -15.83 5.98 14.23
CA THR A 195 -16.36 7.20 13.59
C THR A 195 -17.06 6.94 12.24
N ALA A 196 -16.76 5.85 11.53
CA ALA A 196 -17.34 5.58 10.21
C ALA A 196 -18.75 4.97 10.25
N GLN A 197 -19.12 4.30 11.35
CA GLN A 197 -20.43 3.63 11.47
C GLN A 197 -21.61 4.64 11.40
N SER A 198 -21.39 5.88 11.84
CA SER A 198 -22.37 6.99 11.75
C SER A 198 -22.56 7.53 10.33
N ASP A 199 -21.47 7.72 9.58
CA ASP A 199 -21.52 8.39 8.27
C ASP A 199 -21.95 7.48 7.12
N HIS A 200 -21.70 6.17 7.22
CA HIS A 200 -22.15 5.21 6.22
C HIS A 200 -23.63 4.86 6.38
N ALA A 201 -24.14 4.80 7.61
CA ALA A 201 -25.56 4.60 7.89
C ALA A 201 -26.40 5.76 7.33
N HIS A 202 -26.00 7.02 7.61
CA HIS A 202 -26.68 8.20 7.07
C HIS A 202 -26.65 8.30 5.53
N ARG A 203 -25.53 7.91 4.89
CA ARG A 203 -25.43 7.88 3.43
C ARG A 203 -26.30 6.80 2.78
N LEU A 204 -26.42 5.65 3.44
CA LEU A 204 -27.30 4.56 2.99
C LEU A 204 -28.78 4.95 3.11
N GLU A 205 -29.19 5.50 4.26
CA GLU A 205 -30.55 6.00 4.48
C GLU A 205 -30.92 7.07 3.46
N HIS A 206 -30.03 8.03 3.21
CA HIS A 206 -30.25 9.06 2.21
C HIS A 206 -30.38 8.49 0.78
N ALA A 207 -29.57 7.50 0.41
CA ALA A 207 -29.64 6.86 -0.91
C ALA A 207 -30.94 6.07 -1.11
N LEU A 208 -31.39 5.33 -0.09
CA LEU A 208 -32.65 4.59 -0.12
C LEU A 208 -33.87 5.54 -0.13
N ALA A 209 -33.81 6.65 0.60
CA ALA A 209 -34.86 7.67 0.59
C ALA A 209 -34.98 8.39 -0.76
N THR A 210 -33.84 8.65 -1.42
CA THR A 210 -33.80 9.44 -2.66
C THR A 210 -34.01 8.61 -3.92
N ARG A 211 -33.44 7.39 -3.98
CA ARG A 211 -33.40 6.57 -5.20
C ARG A 211 -34.17 5.25 -5.07
N GLY A 212 -34.61 4.90 -3.87
CA GLY A 212 -35.29 3.63 -3.60
C GLY A 212 -34.38 2.40 -3.58
N TYR A 213 -33.10 2.53 -3.95
CA TYR A 213 -32.14 1.42 -3.92
C TYR A 213 -30.72 1.91 -3.62
N ALA A 214 -29.89 1.02 -3.07
CA ALA A 214 -28.48 1.26 -2.80
C ALA A 214 -27.67 -0.03 -2.95
N GLY A 215 -26.62 0.00 -3.77
CA GLY A 215 -25.65 -1.10 -3.86
C GLY A 215 -24.56 -0.92 -2.82
N ILE A 216 -24.38 -1.91 -1.96
CA ILE A 216 -23.32 -1.94 -0.93
C ILE A 216 -22.46 -3.16 -1.20
N ARG A 217 -21.15 -2.97 -1.25
CA ARG A 217 -20.26 -4.11 -1.30
C ARG A 217 -20.17 -4.76 0.08
N SER A 218 -20.37 -6.05 0.20
CA SER A 218 -20.34 -6.71 1.51
C SER A 218 -18.95 -7.32 1.73
N SER A 219 -18.34 -7.07 2.89
CA SER A 219 -17.15 -7.83 3.32
C SER A 219 -17.51 -9.26 3.71
N ILE A 220 -18.78 -9.54 4.02
CA ILE A 220 -19.28 -10.87 4.40
C ILE A 220 -19.62 -11.69 3.16
N ILE A 221 -20.26 -11.11 2.14
CA ILE A 221 -20.70 -11.83 0.94
C ILE A 221 -19.65 -11.74 -0.20
N GLU A 222 -18.58 -10.97 0.00
CA GLU A 222 -17.51 -10.71 -0.97
C GLU A 222 -18.01 -10.23 -2.36
N ASP A 223 -19.25 -9.72 -2.43
CA ASP A 223 -19.90 -9.19 -3.63
C ASP A 223 -20.76 -7.95 -3.30
N ILE A 224 -21.25 -7.27 -4.33
CA ILE A 224 -22.21 -6.16 -4.23
C ILE A 224 -23.61 -6.72 -3.98
N VAL A 225 -24.17 -6.33 -2.85
CA VAL A 225 -25.55 -6.60 -2.46
C VAL A 225 -26.39 -5.35 -2.72
N VAL A 226 -27.55 -5.52 -3.34
CA VAL A 226 -28.44 -4.40 -3.62
C VAL A 226 -29.53 -4.36 -2.57
N PHE A 227 -29.62 -3.25 -1.84
CA PHE A 227 -30.75 -2.96 -1.00
C PHE A 227 -31.78 -2.18 -1.78
N VAL A 228 -33.04 -2.60 -1.69
CA VAL A 228 -34.18 -1.90 -2.24
C VAL A 228 -35.13 -1.53 -1.11
N ARG A 229 -35.77 -0.38 -1.24
CA ARG A 229 -36.78 0.07 -0.29
C ARG A 229 -37.98 -0.89 -0.30
N GLU A 230 -38.45 -1.25 -1.49
CA GLU A 230 -39.59 -2.12 -1.76
C GLU A 230 -39.32 -2.96 -3.03
N ASP A 231 -39.98 -4.11 -3.19
CA ASP A 231 -39.74 -5.03 -4.32
C ASP A 231 -40.09 -4.45 -5.69
N SER A 232 -40.92 -3.42 -5.71
CA SER A 232 -41.34 -2.71 -6.93
C SER A 232 -40.27 -1.77 -7.49
N VAL A 233 -39.17 -1.55 -6.76
CA VAL A 233 -38.12 -0.63 -7.17
C VAL A 233 -37.31 -1.19 -8.34
N VAL A 234 -37.34 -0.45 -9.46
CA VAL A 234 -36.56 -0.79 -10.66
C VAL A 234 -35.10 -0.42 -10.45
N VAL A 235 -34.26 -1.44 -10.36
CA VAL A 235 -32.81 -1.29 -10.20
C VAL A 235 -32.16 -1.17 -11.58
N PRO A 236 -31.13 -0.31 -11.77
CA PRO A 236 -30.40 -0.19 -13.03
C PRO A 236 -29.89 -1.52 -13.57
N ALA A 237 -29.89 -1.69 -14.89
CA ALA A 237 -29.53 -2.94 -15.58
C ALA A 237 -28.16 -3.51 -15.18
N LYS A 238 -27.20 -2.64 -14.82
CA LYS A 238 -25.88 -3.03 -14.32
C LYS A 238 -25.87 -3.81 -13.00
N TRP A 239 -27.00 -3.85 -12.29
CA TRP A 239 -27.20 -4.57 -11.03
C TRP A 239 -28.38 -5.54 -11.11
N ALA A 240 -28.85 -5.87 -12.32
CA ALA A 240 -29.98 -6.77 -12.53
C ALA A 240 -29.65 -8.23 -12.16
N ASP A 241 -28.37 -8.59 -12.24
CA ASP A 241 -27.79 -9.89 -11.88
C ASP A 241 -27.41 -10.00 -10.40
N LYS A 242 -27.54 -8.92 -9.63
CA LYS A 242 -27.18 -8.88 -8.20
C LYS A 242 -28.36 -9.24 -7.31
N VAL A 243 -28.04 -9.90 -6.19
CA VAL A 243 -29.05 -10.30 -5.20
C VAL A 243 -29.60 -9.07 -4.49
N LYS A 244 -30.92 -8.98 -4.46
CA LYS A 244 -31.65 -7.84 -3.90
C LYS A 244 -32.20 -8.18 -2.52
N PHE A 245 -32.12 -7.25 -1.58
CA PHE A 245 -32.76 -7.37 -0.26
C PHE A 245 -33.60 -6.15 0.03
N THR A 246 -34.80 -6.39 0.54
CA THR A 246 -35.66 -5.35 1.08
C THR A 246 -35.19 -4.91 2.46
N MET A 247 -35.72 -3.79 2.95
CA MET A 247 -35.43 -3.33 4.32
C MET A 247 -35.95 -4.25 5.41
N ASP A 248 -37.03 -4.98 5.15
CA ASP A 248 -37.53 -5.94 6.13
C ASP A 248 -36.63 -7.17 6.21
N GLU A 249 -36.06 -7.62 5.09
CA GLU A 249 -35.08 -8.71 5.08
C GLU A 249 -33.75 -8.29 5.69
N LEU A 250 -33.31 -7.05 5.49
CA LEU A 250 -32.13 -6.51 6.16
C LEU A 250 -32.31 -6.51 7.68
N LYS A 251 -33.48 -6.11 8.20
CA LYS A 251 -33.77 -6.17 9.64
C LYS A 251 -33.66 -7.58 10.21
N LEU A 252 -34.06 -8.60 9.45
CA LEU A 252 -33.92 -10.01 9.86
C LEU A 252 -32.47 -10.47 9.90
N MET A 253 -31.62 -9.88 9.06
CA MET A 253 -30.18 -10.16 9.04
C MET A 253 -29.43 -9.38 10.13
N ILE A 254 -30.01 -8.29 10.65
CA ILE A 254 -29.42 -7.51 11.76
C ILE A 254 -29.46 -8.34 13.04
N GLY A 255 -28.28 -8.73 13.51
CA GLY A 255 -28.03 -9.56 14.68
C GLY A 255 -27.56 -10.98 14.33
N SER A 256 -27.61 -11.35 13.05
CA SER A 256 -27.20 -12.68 12.59
C SER A 256 -25.69 -12.82 12.45
N SER A 257 -25.18 -14.04 12.61
CA SER A 257 -23.77 -14.34 12.37
C SER A 257 -23.39 -14.19 10.88
N PRO A 258 -22.11 -13.93 10.57
CA PRO A 258 -21.64 -13.82 9.19
C PRO A 258 -21.96 -15.06 8.33
N GLU A 259 -21.91 -16.25 8.92
CA GLU A 259 -22.20 -17.52 8.26
C GLU A 259 -23.68 -17.63 7.90
N ALA A 260 -24.58 -17.20 8.79
CA ALA A 260 -26.02 -17.17 8.53
C ALA A 260 -26.36 -16.18 7.40
N VAL A 261 -25.71 -15.02 7.39
CA VAL A 261 -25.86 -14.02 6.31
C VAL A 261 -25.38 -14.56 4.96
N LYS A 262 -24.25 -15.29 4.93
CA LYS A 262 -23.77 -15.97 3.71
C LYS A 262 -24.76 -17.01 3.20
N GLN A 263 -25.31 -17.83 4.09
CA GLN A 263 -26.30 -18.85 3.73
C GLN A 263 -27.59 -18.23 3.17
N ILE A 264 -28.12 -17.19 3.83
CA ILE A 264 -29.31 -16.46 3.37
C ILE A 264 -29.08 -15.89 1.96
N HIS A 265 -27.90 -15.31 1.72
CA HIS A 265 -27.53 -14.80 0.39
C HIS A 265 -27.45 -15.88 -0.67
N GLU A 266 -26.79 -17.00 -0.39
CA GLU A 266 -26.66 -18.12 -1.32
C GLU A 266 -28.02 -18.71 -1.70
N VAL A 267 -28.89 -18.93 -0.73
CA VAL A 267 -30.25 -19.41 -0.96
C VAL A 267 -31.02 -18.43 -1.83
N LYS A 268 -30.94 -17.12 -1.52
CA LYS A 268 -31.66 -16.10 -2.29
C LYS A 268 -31.13 -15.95 -3.72
N ARG A 269 -29.82 -16.10 -3.92
CA ARG A 269 -29.17 -16.09 -5.23
C ARG A 269 -29.66 -17.23 -6.11
N VAL A 270 -29.76 -18.43 -5.55
CA VAL A 270 -30.08 -19.65 -6.30
C VAL A 270 -31.59 -19.79 -6.56
N PHE A 271 -32.42 -19.49 -5.57
CA PHE A 271 -33.85 -19.82 -5.62
C PHE A 271 -34.76 -18.63 -5.90
N GLY A 272 -34.29 -17.39 -5.73
CA GLY A 272 -35.09 -16.18 -5.96
C GLY A 272 -36.38 -16.14 -5.13
N GLY A 273 -36.29 -15.69 -3.88
CA GLY A 273 -37.45 -15.64 -2.96
C GLY A 273 -37.28 -14.64 -1.82
N LYS A 274 -38.35 -14.43 -1.04
CA LYS A 274 -38.32 -13.56 0.15
C LYS A 274 -37.77 -14.29 1.36
N VAL A 275 -36.94 -13.61 2.14
CA VAL A 275 -36.48 -14.10 3.44
C VAL A 275 -37.59 -13.84 4.45
N VAL A 276 -38.11 -14.91 5.04
CA VAL A 276 -39.13 -14.87 6.10
C VAL A 276 -38.53 -15.34 7.43
N PRO A 277 -39.04 -14.86 8.58
CA PRO A 277 -38.63 -15.32 9.90
C PRO A 277 -38.84 -16.83 10.05
N ALA A 278 -37.97 -17.49 10.81
CA ALA A 278 -38.03 -18.94 11.02
C ALA A 278 -39.25 -19.44 11.82
N ASP A 279 -40.05 -18.53 12.40
CA ASP A 279 -41.20 -18.89 13.24
C ASP A 279 -42.54 -18.98 12.50
N ASP A 280 -42.60 -18.62 11.20
CA ASP A 280 -43.79 -18.86 10.39
C ASP A 280 -43.57 -20.10 9.52
N ASP A 281 -44.07 -21.22 10.01
CA ASP A 281 -44.16 -22.50 9.33
C ASP A 281 -45.48 -22.56 8.51
N PRO A 282 -45.47 -22.35 7.18
CA PRO A 282 -46.67 -22.58 6.38
C PRO A 282 -46.91 -24.06 6.06
N PHE A 283 -45.96 -24.96 6.37
CA PHE A 283 -46.07 -26.39 6.06
C PHE A 283 -45.39 -27.22 7.14
N GLY A 284 -46.15 -27.47 8.21
CA GLY A 284 -45.77 -28.36 9.31
C GLY A 284 -45.06 -29.63 8.85
N ALA A 285 -43.84 -29.80 9.37
CA ALA A 285 -43.22 -31.04 9.86
C ALA A 285 -41.73 -31.19 9.47
N THR A 286 -40.86 -31.16 10.49
CA THR A 286 -40.02 -32.31 10.94
C THR A 286 -38.62 -31.85 11.39
N THR A 287 -38.45 -31.87 12.72
CA THR A 287 -37.22 -32.05 13.53
C THR A 287 -35.87 -32.24 12.83
N ALA A 288 -34.89 -31.39 13.17
CA ALA A 288 -33.54 -31.82 13.58
C ALA A 288 -32.75 -30.73 14.36
N LYS A 289 -32.51 -31.04 15.65
CA LYS A 289 -31.48 -30.63 16.64
C LYS A 289 -30.64 -29.33 16.51
N PRO A 290 -30.46 -28.60 17.63
CA PRO A 290 -29.64 -27.40 17.70
C PRO A 290 -28.15 -27.72 17.86
N LEU A 291 -27.29 -26.95 17.19
CA LEU A 291 -25.86 -26.86 17.51
C LEU A 291 -25.61 -25.57 18.31
N SER A 292 -25.25 -25.78 19.56
CA SER A 292 -24.78 -24.79 20.52
C SER A 292 -23.34 -24.33 20.21
N ILE A 293 -23.12 -23.02 20.09
CA ILE A 293 -21.82 -22.33 20.21
C ILE A 293 -22.14 -20.98 20.88
N ILE A 294 -21.96 -20.85 22.20
CA ILE A 294 -20.81 -20.25 22.92
C ILE A 294 -20.50 -18.81 22.48
N ASP A 295 -20.62 -17.92 23.47
CA ASP A 295 -20.37 -16.48 23.51
C ASP A 295 -19.35 -15.91 22.53
N GLY A 296 -19.67 -14.73 21.99
CA GLY A 296 -18.64 -13.79 21.55
C GLY A 296 -19.05 -12.80 20.46
N GLN A 297 -19.73 -11.74 20.89
CA GLN A 297 -19.63 -10.39 20.31
C GLN A 297 -20.20 -10.13 18.89
N ASN A 298 -21.33 -9.40 18.93
CA ASN A 298 -21.80 -8.49 17.89
C ASN A 298 -20.67 -7.75 17.18
N THR A 299 -20.71 -7.72 15.84
CA THR A 299 -20.45 -6.50 15.06
C THR A 299 -21.01 -6.68 13.66
N LEU A 300 -22.28 -6.28 13.51
CA LEU A 300 -22.86 -5.99 12.21
C LEU A 300 -22.37 -4.66 11.69
N PHE A 301 -22.28 -4.60 10.36
CA PHE A 301 -21.87 -3.46 9.54
C PHE A 301 -20.36 -3.22 9.45
N THR A 302 -19.74 -3.89 8.46
CA THR A 302 -18.65 -3.27 7.70
C THR A 302 -19.10 -3.13 6.25
N ALA A 303 -19.29 -1.88 5.84
CA ALA A 303 -19.54 -1.50 4.47
C ALA A 303 -18.25 -1.66 3.65
N ALA A 304 -18.34 -2.48 2.62
CA ALA A 304 -18.02 -2.12 1.25
C ALA A 304 -16.73 -1.35 0.99
N THR A 305 -15.65 -2.03 0.61
CA THR A 305 -15.53 -2.49 -0.78
C THR A 305 -14.30 -3.38 -1.01
N GLY A 306 -14.48 -4.66 -1.31
CA GLY A 306 -13.61 -5.38 -2.26
C GLY A 306 -13.40 -4.55 -3.55
N THR A 307 -12.40 -4.80 -4.37
CA THR A 307 -11.68 -6.02 -4.70
C THR A 307 -10.28 -5.59 -5.12
N LYS A 308 -9.24 -6.40 -4.92
CA LYS A 308 -9.27 -7.87 -4.80
C LYS A 308 -8.86 -8.36 -3.42
#